data_AF-A0A955NMJ6-F1
#
_entry.id   AF-A0A955NMJ6-F1
#
_cell.length_a   1.000
_cell.length_b   1.000
_cell.length_c   1.000
_cell.angle_alpha   90.00
_cell.angle_beta   90.00
_cell.angle_gamma   90.00
#
_symmetry.space_group_name_H-M   'P 1'
#
loop_
_entity.id
_entity.type
_entity.pdbx_description
1 polymer ?
#
loop_
_entity_poly.entity_id
_entity_poly.type
_entity_poly.pdbx_seq_one_letter_code
_entity_poly.pdbx_strand_id
1 'polypeptide(L)'
;MIKTEMCRWRGLPIVFLAFTFILILITPRSWAVESETLKALIDNLEDLNASPESIIDLQRRIQNQSKENGLTVSNDEVSEIEDHLREIEQRQAELAERIQTLKSAQELLPALDANRDSNAPAPPDESSSSLESPIDFGSDIKPILSNKCFTCHGPDENQRKAGLRLDHREGVFGPLKSGGFAVVAGKPDQSELFHRVSTSDEADKMPPANSGESLTPEEIERIRMWIEQGADWEEHWSFVPPVRPDLPQVSNAEWVRNEVDAFVLARLEKEGLSPSKEADRRRLIRRVSLDLTGLPPTLAEQEKYLKDSSPDWYEKMVEDYLGSKHFGERMAIQWLDLARYADSDGYHIDYEKSFWQYRD
;
A
#
# COMPACT_ATOMS: atom_id res chain seq x y z
N MET A 1 45.07 9.64 -13.22
CA MET A 1 44.65 8.22 -13.29
C MET A 1 43.96 7.72 -12.01
N ILE A 2 44.26 8.27 -10.82
CA ILE A 2 43.65 7.83 -9.53
C ILE A 2 42.20 8.33 -9.34
N LYS A 3 41.86 9.54 -9.82
CA LYS A 3 40.48 10.06 -9.77
C LYS A 3 39.47 9.26 -10.61
N THR A 4 39.94 8.51 -11.62
CA THR A 4 39.07 7.76 -12.53
C THR A 4 38.69 6.38 -11.97
N GLU A 5 39.50 5.79 -11.08
CA GLU A 5 39.18 4.50 -10.45
C GLU A 5 38.27 4.66 -9.23
N MET A 6 38.38 5.76 -8.47
CA MET A 6 37.47 6.06 -7.35
C MET A 6 36.02 6.32 -7.79
N CYS A 7 35.79 6.75 -9.04
CA CYS A 7 34.43 6.91 -9.58
C CYS A 7 33.74 5.58 -9.92
N ARG A 8 34.49 4.47 -10.05
CA ARG A 8 33.90 3.16 -10.38
C ARG A 8 33.15 2.52 -9.20
N TRP A 9 33.34 3.03 -7.98
CA TRP A 9 32.72 2.57 -6.74
C TRP A 9 31.55 3.45 -6.25
N ARG A 10 31.19 4.50 -7.00
CA ARG A 10 30.18 5.49 -6.57
C ARG A 10 28.79 5.34 -7.20
N GLY A 11 28.48 4.24 -7.86
CA GLY A 11 27.13 4.04 -8.39
C GLY A 11 26.83 2.60 -8.74
N LEU A 12 25.64 2.14 -8.32
CA LEU A 12 25.03 0.83 -8.60
C LEU A 12 25.67 -0.34 -7.82
N PRO A 13 25.42 -0.48 -6.49
CA PRO A 13 24.34 -1.39 -6.07
C PRO A 13 23.57 -0.97 -4.78
N ILE A 14 23.88 0.17 -4.18
CA ILE A 14 23.30 0.59 -2.88
C ILE A 14 21.81 0.96 -3.01
N VAL A 15 21.38 1.44 -4.18
CA VAL A 15 19.96 1.77 -4.46
C VAL A 15 19.10 0.50 -4.59
N PHE A 16 19.69 -0.62 -5.03
CA PHE A 16 18.98 -1.90 -5.13
C PHE A 16 18.80 -2.54 -3.75
N LEU A 17 19.84 -2.53 -2.90
CA LEU A 17 19.80 -3.08 -1.53
C LEU A 17 18.86 -2.29 -0.59
N ALA A 18 18.76 -0.97 -0.76
CA ALA A 18 17.79 -0.16 -0.01
C ALA A 18 16.34 -0.46 -0.42
N PHE A 19 16.09 -0.79 -1.71
CA PHE A 19 14.77 -1.16 -2.20
C PHE A 19 14.32 -2.54 -1.68
N THR A 20 15.22 -3.53 -1.63
CA THR A 20 14.89 -4.86 -1.09
C THR A 20 14.59 -4.81 0.41
N PHE A 21 15.29 -3.97 1.18
CA PHE A 21 15.08 -3.82 2.62
C PHE A 21 13.78 -3.09 2.97
N ILE A 22 13.35 -2.13 2.13
CA ILE A 22 12.06 -1.44 2.24
C ILE A 22 10.91 -2.39 1.90
N LEU A 23 11.09 -3.32 0.95
CA LEU A 23 10.11 -4.37 0.66
C LEU A 23 9.95 -5.39 1.80
N ILE A 24 11.03 -5.70 2.54
CA ILE A 24 11.00 -6.63 3.68
C ILE A 24 10.32 -6.02 4.92
N LEU A 25 10.37 -4.70 5.10
CA LEU A 25 9.80 -4.03 6.29
C LEU A 25 8.40 -3.44 6.07
N ILE A 26 7.90 -3.36 4.83
CA ILE A 26 6.65 -2.65 4.50
C ILE A 26 5.58 -3.57 3.87
N THR A 27 5.89 -4.82 3.52
CA THR A 27 4.90 -5.73 2.92
C THR A 27 4.03 -6.44 3.98
N PRO A 28 2.69 -6.42 3.85
CA PRO A 28 1.81 -7.13 4.76
C PRO A 28 1.75 -8.63 4.44
N ARG A 29 1.99 -9.45 5.48
CA ARG A 29 1.42 -10.77 5.83
C ARG A 29 1.29 -11.91 4.79
N SER A 30 1.58 -11.77 3.50
CA SER A 30 1.37 -12.86 2.51
C SER A 30 2.59 -13.32 1.71
N TRP A 31 3.77 -12.73 1.90
CA TRP A 31 4.99 -13.16 1.21
C TRP A 31 5.97 -13.69 2.25
N ALA A 32 6.03 -15.00 2.41
CA ALA A 32 7.17 -15.62 3.09
C ALA A 32 8.43 -15.18 2.32
N VAL A 33 9.43 -14.64 3.02
CA VAL A 33 10.76 -14.45 2.44
C VAL A 33 11.27 -15.85 2.13
N GLU A 34 11.10 -16.30 0.89
CA GLU A 34 11.52 -17.64 0.47
C GLU A 34 13.01 -17.81 0.75
N SER A 35 13.43 -18.98 1.23
CA SER A 35 14.83 -19.27 1.60
C SER A 35 15.82 -18.91 0.49
N GLU A 36 15.39 -18.93 -0.77
CA GLU A 36 16.16 -18.52 -1.94
C GLU A 36 16.44 -17.02 -1.99
N THR A 37 15.52 -16.16 -1.54
CA THR A 37 15.72 -14.70 -1.50
C THR A 37 16.72 -14.28 -0.43
N LEU A 38 16.70 -14.93 0.74
CA LEU A 38 17.66 -14.69 1.81
C LEU A 38 19.07 -15.19 1.41
N LYS A 39 19.14 -16.34 0.75
CA LYS A 39 20.39 -16.89 0.20
C LYS A 39 20.99 -15.96 -0.87
N ALA A 40 20.17 -15.47 -1.81
CA ALA A 40 20.63 -14.52 -2.83
C ALA A 40 21.13 -13.20 -2.22
N LEU A 41 20.55 -12.75 -1.10
CA LEU A 41 21.04 -11.59 -0.37
C LEU A 41 22.40 -11.87 0.28
N ILE A 42 22.58 -13.02 0.92
CA ILE A 42 23.85 -13.43 1.53
C ILE A 42 24.94 -13.54 0.45
N ASP A 43 24.67 -14.21 -0.66
CA ASP A 43 25.63 -14.37 -1.77
C ASP A 43 26.07 -13.00 -2.34
N ASN A 44 25.15 -12.05 -2.53
CA ASN A 44 25.48 -10.69 -2.97
C ASN A 44 26.32 -9.91 -1.94
N LEU A 45 26.04 -10.07 -0.64
CA LEU A 45 26.82 -9.42 0.42
C LEU A 45 28.21 -10.05 0.57
N GLU A 46 28.33 -11.37 0.36
CA GLU A 46 29.61 -12.07 0.30
C GLU A 46 30.42 -11.66 -0.92
N ASP A 47 29.80 -11.48 -2.09
CA ASP A 47 30.47 -10.95 -3.29
C ASP A 47 30.94 -9.50 -3.10
N LEU A 48 30.17 -8.67 -2.39
CA LEU A 48 30.58 -7.31 -2.00
C LEU A 48 31.72 -7.29 -0.97
N ASN A 49 31.83 -8.35 -0.16
CA ASN A 49 32.94 -8.57 0.77
C ASN A 49 34.15 -9.22 0.07
N ALA A 50 33.94 -9.95 -1.04
CA ALA A 50 34.93 -10.73 -1.76
C ALA A 50 35.57 -9.97 -2.93
N SER A 51 36.17 -8.79 -2.66
CA SER A 51 37.34 -8.24 -3.40
C SER A 51 37.56 -6.79 -2.99
N PRO A 52 38.68 -6.48 -2.30
CA PRO A 52 39.82 -5.92 -3.03
C PRO A 52 41.18 -6.49 -2.59
N GLU A 53 42.25 -6.20 -3.34
CA GLU A 53 43.65 -6.37 -2.87
C GLU A 53 43.77 -5.97 -1.40
N SER A 54 44.54 -6.73 -0.61
CA SER A 54 44.69 -6.42 0.81
C SER A 54 45.12 -4.96 0.98
N ILE A 55 44.57 -4.27 1.98
CA ILE A 55 44.89 -2.88 2.29
C ILE A 55 46.42 -2.67 2.41
N ILE A 56 47.13 -3.71 2.83
CA ILE A 56 48.60 -3.81 2.90
C ILE A 56 49.26 -3.75 1.51
N ASP A 57 48.68 -4.38 0.49
CA ASP A 57 49.20 -4.37 -0.89
C ASP A 57 48.95 -3.02 -1.58
N LEU A 58 47.81 -2.37 -1.32
CA LEU A 58 47.53 -1.00 -1.77
C LEU A 58 48.47 0.02 -1.11
N GLN A 59 48.70 -0.08 0.20
CA GLN A 59 49.68 0.74 0.91
C GLN A 59 51.10 0.54 0.35
N ARG A 60 51.50 -0.71 0.09
CA ARG A 60 52.81 -1.05 -0.48
C ARG A 60 52.99 -0.47 -1.88
N ARG A 61 51.96 -0.51 -2.74
CA ARG A 61 52.01 0.09 -4.09
C ARG A 61 52.09 1.61 -4.05
N ILE A 62 51.29 2.27 -3.21
CA ILE A 62 51.29 3.74 -3.10
C ILE A 62 52.64 4.25 -2.57
N GLN A 63 53.21 3.58 -1.56
CA GLN A 63 54.55 3.92 -1.05
C GLN A 63 55.66 3.68 -2.09
N ASN A 64 55.57 2.60 -2.87
CA ASN A 64 56.55 2.32 -3.92
C ASN A 64 56.45 3.32 -5.08
N GLN A 65 55.24 3.67 -5.53
CA GLN A 65 55.02 4.70 -6.57
C GLN A 65 55.44 6.10 -6.12
N SER A 66 55.25 6.44 -4.84
CA SER A 66 55.70 7.72 -4.28
C SER A 66 57.23 7.82 -4.25
N LYS A 67 57.93 6.72 -3.93
CA LYS A 67 59.40 6.65 -3.97
C LYS A 67 59.96 6.71 -5.38
N GLU A 68 59.33 6.03 -6.34
CA GLU A 68 59.77 6.02 -7.74
C GLU A 68 59.58 7.38 -8.45
N ASN A 69 58.54 8.12 -8.10
CA ASN A 69 58.22 9.40 -8.76
C ASN A 69 58.83 10.63 -8.06
N GLY A 70 59.61 10.45 -6.99
CA GLY A 70 60.29 11.55 -6.29
C GLY A 70 59.36 12.58 -5.63
N LEU A 71 58.09 12.24 -5.40
CA LEU A 71 57.13 13.11 -4.73
C LEU A 71 57.21 12.94 -3.21
N THR A 72 57.39 14.05 -2.50
CA THR A 72 57.16 14.13 -1.05
C THR A 72 55.66 14.34 -0.81
N VAL A 73 54.95 13.28 -0.40
CA VAL A 73 53.56 13.39 0.07
C VAL A 73 53.56 14.14 1.39
N SER A 74 52.67 15.13 1.56
CA SER A 74 52.57 15.86 2.82
C SER A 74 51.98 14.98 3.92
N ASN A 75 52.40 15.18 5.17
CA ASN A 75 51.91 14.37 6.30
C ASN A 75 50.38 14.50 6.49
N ASP A 76 49.80 15.62 6.07
CA ASP A 76 48.36 15.88 6.18
C ASP A 76 47.55 15.02 5.18
N GLU A 77 48.04 14.86 3.95
CA GLU A 77 47.42 13.98 2.95
C GLU A 77 47.51 12.49 3.34
N VAL A 78 48.59 12.10 4.02
CA VAL A 78 48.72 10.74 4.59
C VAL A 78 47.71 10.52 5.70
N SER A 79 47.51 11.51 6.59
CA SER A 79 46.52 11.43 7.67
C SER A 79 45.09 11.32 7.14
N GLU A 80 44.72 12.06 6.10
CA GLU A 80 43.37 12.00 5.50
C GLU A 80 43.09 10.65 4.82
N ILE A 81 44.12 10.04 4.22
CA ILE A 81 44.03 8.69 3.68
C ILE A 81 43.90 7.65 4.81
N GLU A 82 44.65 7.80 5.90
CA GLU A 82 44.55 6.91 7.07
C GLU A 82 43.16 6.97 7.73
N ASP A 83 42.54 8.15 7.79
CA ASP A 83 41.18 8.31 8.31
C ASP A 83 40.13 7.64 7.42
N HIS A 84 40.21 7.80 6.09
CA HIS A 84 39.33 7.09 5.17
C HIS A 84 39.53 5.57 5.21
N LEU A 85 40.77 5.10 5.43
CA LEU A 85 41.05 3.67 5.59
C LEU A 85 40.43 3.11 6.87
N ARG A 86 40.52 3.85 8.00
CA ARG A 86 39.83 3.48 9.25
C ARG A 86 38.31 3.38 9.08
N GLU A 87 37.73 4.31 8.32
CA GLU A 87 36.28 4.29 8.04
C GLU A 87 35.88 3.07 7.18
N ILE A 88 36.71 2.69 6.21
CA ILE A 88 36.49 1.49 5.40
C ILE A 88 36.60 0.22 6.25
N GLU A 89 37.61 0.10 7.11
CA GLU A 89 37.76 -1.05 8.01
C GLU A 89 36.57 -1.19 8.97
N GLN A 90 36.07 -0.08 9.50
CA GLN A 90 34.90 -0.07 10.38
C GLN A 90 33.64 -0.54 9.63
N ARG A 91 33.42 -0.07 8.39
CA ARG A 91 32.30 -0.49 7.55
C ARG A 91 32.38 -1.96 7.16
N GLN A 92 33.58 -2.50 6.96
CA GLN A 92 33.80 -3.92 6.67
C GLN A 92 33.49 -4.80 7.89
N ALA A 93 33.87 -4.37 9.09
CA ALA A 93 33.51 -5.06 10.34
C ALA A 93 31.99 -5.10 10.55
N GLU A 94 31.29 -3.98 10.30
CA GLU A 94 29.83 -3.91 10.38
C GLU A 94 29.15 -4.82 9.34
N LEU A 95 29.68 -4.87 8.11
CA LEU A 95 29.17 -5.75 7.07
C LEU A 95 29.34 -7.24 7.44
N ALA A 96 30.49 -7.61 8.02
CA ALA A 96 30.75 -8.98 8.46
C ALA A 96 29.81 -9.43 9.59
N GLU A 97 29.56 -8.56 10.58
CA GLU A 97 28.60 -8.83 11.66
C GLU A 97 27.18 -9.02 11.12
N ARG A 98 26.83 -8.24 10.09
CA ARG A 98 25.51 -8.32 9.44
C ARG A 98 25.34 -9.59 8.62
N ILE A 99 26.38 -10.04 7.90
CA ILE A 99 26.40 -11.34 7.23
C ILE A 99 26.22 -12.47 8.26
N GLN A 100 26.91 -12.40 9.39
CA GLN A 100 26.79 -13.41 10.45
C GLN A 100 25.37 -13.46 11.03
N THR A 101 24.76 -12.29 11.27
CA THR A 101 23.38 -12.19 11.77
C THR A 101 22.38 -12.81 10.79
N LEU A 102 22.55 -12.56 9.49
CA LEU A 102 21.68 -13.12 8.44
C LEU A 102 21.83 -14.63 8.30
N LYS A 103 23.06 -15.16 8.43
CA LYS A 103 23.31 -16.61 8.45
C LYS A 103 22.65 -17.29 9.64
N SER A 104 22.76 -16.71 10.83
CA SER A 104 22.07 -17.23 12.02
C SER A 104 20.54 -17.19 11.88
N ALA A 105 19.99 -16.16 11.23
CA ALA A 105 18.55 -16.12 10.92
C ALA A 105 18.14 -17.19 9.90
N GLN A 106 18.98 -17.46 8.89
CA GLN A 106 18.77 -18.53 7.90
C GLN A 106 18.69 -19.93 8.53
N GLU A 107 19.51 -20.19 9.55
CA GLU A 107 19.53 -21.47 10.28
C GLU A 107 18.28 -21.67 11.18
N LEU A 108 17.61 -20.58 11.58
CA LEU A 108 16.43 -20.61 12.44
C LEU A 108 15.10 -20.74 11.67
N LEU A 109 15.10 -20.49 10.35
CA LEU A 109 13.92 -20.57 9.48
C LEU A 109 13.20 -21.93 9.55
N PRO A 110 13.89 -23.09 9.45
CA PRO A 110 13.22 -24.39 9.51
C PRO A 110 12.50 -24.66 10.85
N ALA A 111 13.05 -24.12 11.95
CA ALA A 111 12.46 -24.27 13.28
C ALA A 111 11.25 -23.34 13.49
N LEU A 112 11.23 -22.17 12.84
CA LEU A 112 10.10 -21.24 12.83
C LEU A 112 8.94 -21.79 11.98
N ASP A 113 9.23 -22.41 10.84
CA ASP A 113 8.22 -23.04 9.99
C ASP A 113 7.59 -24.28 10.68
N ALA A 114 8.39 -25.10 11.37
CA ALA A 114 7.86 -26.24 12.13
C ALA A 114 6.97 -25.83 13.33
N ASN A 115 7.24 -24.67 13.95
CA ASN A 115 6.40 -24.12 15.03
C ASN A 115 5.14 -23.42 14.52
N ARG A 116 5.16 -22.96 13.25
CA ARG A 116 4.01 -22.36 12.58
C ARG A 116 2.90 -23.37 12.33
N ASP A 117 3.25 -24.59 11.91
CA ASP A 117 2.27 -25.65 11.61
C ASP A 117 1.70 -26.32 12.87
N SER A 118 2.39 -26.23 14.01
CA SER A 118 1.99 -26.89 15.26
C SER A 118 1.24 -26.00 16.25
N ASN A 119 1.31 -24.67 16.09
CA ASN A 119 0.63 -23.68 16.96
C ASN A 119 -0.22 -22.64 16.20
N ALA A 120 -0.40 -22.77 14.88
CA ALA A 120 -1.41 -21.97 14.20
C ALA A 120 -2.81 -22.40 14.68
N PRO A 121 -3.62 -21.50 15.29
CA PRO A 121 -5.05 -21.73 15.28
C PRO A 121 -5.45 -21.87 13.80
N ALA A 122 -6.30 -22.85 13.50
CA ALA A 122 -6.86 -22.99 12.17
C ALA A 122 -7.30 -21.60 11.68
N PRO A 123 -7.07 -21.25 10.39
CA PRO A 123 -7.61 -20.00 9.86
C PRO A 123 -9.08 -19.94 10.27
N PRO A 124 -9.56 -18.81 10.82
CA PRO A 124 -10.97 -18.70 11.15
C PRO A 124 -11.73 -19.11 9.90
N ASP A 125 -12.61 -20.08 10.06
CA ASP A 125 -13.45 -20.58 9.00
C ASP A 125 -14.35 -19.42 8.54
N GLU A 126 -13.85 -18.62 7.59
CA GLU A 126 -14.56 -17.48 7.01
C GLU A 126 -15.86 -17.91 6.32
N SER A 127 -16.07 -19.23 6.13
CA SER A 127 -17.29 -19.80 5.57
C SER A 127 -18.44 -19.93 6.58
N SER A 128 -18.20 -19.81 7.89
CA SER A 128 -19.25 -20.07 8.90
C SER A 128 -19.77 -18.83 9.64
N SER A 129 -19.09 -17.67 9.59
CA SER A 129 -19.59 -16.44 10.25
C SER A 129 -20.32 -15.46 9.32
N SER A 130 -20.19 -15.62 8.00
CA SER A 130 -20.85 -14.76 7.00
C SER A 130 -22.30 -15.16 6.69
N LEU A 131 -22.73 -16.35 7.10
CA LEU A 131 -24.06 -16.90 6.78
C LEU A 131 -25.21 -16.32 7.64
N GLU A 132 -24.91 -15.60 8.72
CA GLU A 132 -25.92 -14.98 9.60
C GLU A 132 -26.00 -13.45 9.50
N SER A 133 -25.10 -12.81 8.75
CA SER A 133 -25.12 -11.36 8.58
C SER A 133 -26.17 -10.94 7.54
N PRO A 134 -26.92 -9.84 7.77
CA PRO A 134 -27.79 -9.26 6.75
C PRO A 134 -27.00 -8.97 5.48
N ILE A 135 -27.54 -9.35 4.33
CA ILE A 135 -26.93 -9.06 3.03
C ILE A 135 -27.15 -7.58 2.70
N ASP A 136 -26.05 -6.87 2.42
CA ASP A 136 -26.08 -5.47 2.00
C ASP A 136 -26.06 -5.41 0.46
N PHE A 137 -27.07 -4.78 -0.14
CA PHE A 137 -27.19 -4.81 -1.60
C PHE A 137 -26.03 -4.05 -2.26
N GLY A 138 -25.63 -2.91 -1.69
CA GLY A 138 -24.60 -2.04 -2.23
C GLY A 138 -23.21 -2.69 -2.29
N SER A 139 -22.82 -3.43 -1.25
CA SER A 139 -21.48 -4.01 -1.10
C SER A 139 -21.41 -5.50 -1.46
N ASP A 140 -22.46 -6.28 -1.26
CA ASP A 140 -22.44 -7.72 -1.56
C ASP A 140 -23.00 -8.04 -2.95
N ILE A 141 -24.15 -7.45 -3.34
CA ILE A 141 -24.90 -7.91 -4.53
C ILE A 141 -24.62 -7.08 -5.78
N LYS A 142 -24.59 -5.75 -5.65
CA LYS A 142 -24.36 -4.84 -6.77
C LYS A 142 -23.04 -5.10 -7.49
N PRO A 143 -21.91 -5.40 -6.82
CA PRO A 143 -20.68 -5.75 -7.53
C PRO A 143 -20.82 -7.02 -8.38
N ILE A 144 -21.54 -8.05 -7.89
CA ILE A 144 -21.79 -9.29 -8.64
C ILE A 144 -22.58 -8.96 -9.92
N LEU A 145 -23.70 -8.23 -9.78
CA LEU A 145 -24.54 -7.85 -10.92
C LEU A 145 -23.80 -6.94 -11.92
N SER A 146 -23.01 -5.98 -11.41
CA SER A 146 -22.25 -5.06 -12.25
C SER A 146 -21.17 -5.76 -13.05
N ASN A 147 -20.45 -6.69 -12.43
CA ASN A 147 -19.33 -7.37 -13.08
C ASN A 147 -19.80 -8.48 -14.02
N LYS A 148 -20.87 -9.21 -13.66
CA LYS A 148 -21.27 -10.44 -14.36
C LYS A 148 -22.53 -10.30 -15.21
N CYS A 149 -23.36 -9.27 -15.00
CA CYS A 149 -24.70 -9.21 -15.60
C CYS A 149 -24.96 -7.96 -16.45
N PHE A 150 -24.46 -6.78 -16.06
CA PHE A 150 -24.86 -5.50 -16.68
C PHE A 150 -24.43 -5.34 -18.13
N THR A 151 -23.39 -6.04 -18.59
CA THR A 151 -23.00 -6.05 -20.01
C THR A 151 -24.15 -6.48 -20.92
N CYS A 152 -24.93 -7.50 -20.50
CA CYS A 152 -26.04 -8.05 -21.27
C CYS A 152 -27.42 -7.63 -20.75
N HIS A 153 -27.53 -7.21 -19.48
CA HIS A 153 -28.80 -6.89 -18.83
C HIS A 153 -28.78 -5.51 -18.14
N GLY A 154 -27.96 -4.59 -18.64
CA GLY A 154 -27.79 -3.25 -18.09
C GLY A 154 -28.22 -2.12 -19.04
N PRO A 155 -27.56 -0.94 -18.96
CA PRO A 155 -28.05 0.29 -19.59
C PRO A 155 -27.90 0.34 -21.11
N ASP A 156 -26.99 -0.42 -21.71
CA ASP A 156 -26.80 -0.42 -23.17
C ASP A 156 -27.94 -1.16 -23.89
N GLU A 157 -28.82 -0.42 -24.57
CA GLU A 157 -29.94 -0.97 -25.35
C GLU A 157 -29.51 -1.90 -26.47
N ASN A 158 -28.35 -1.66 -27.09
CA ASN A 158 -27.90 -2.44 -28.25
C ASN A 158 -27.39 -3.83 -27.86
N GLN A 159 -26.90 -3.98 -26.62
CA GLN A 159 -26.40 -5.24 -26.09
C GLN A 159 -27.46 -5.98 -25.25
N ARG A 160 -28.53 -5.29 -24.85
CA ARG A 160 -29.54 -5.78 -23.91
C ARG A 160 -30.26 -7.03 -24.40
N LYS A 161 -30.15 -8.11 -23.63
CA LYS A 161 -30.84 -9.38 -23.85
C LYS A 161 -32.15 -9.42 -23.07
N ALA A 162 -33.17 -10.03 -23.67
CA ALA A 162 -34.54 -10.16 -23.13
C ALA A 162 -35.25 -8.84 -22.77
N GLY A 163 -34.64 -7.68 -23.04
CA GLY A 163 -35.12 -6.39 -22.55
C GLY A 163 -35.04 -6.23 -21.02
N LEU A 164 -34.28 -7.09 -20.33
CA LEU A 164 -34.14 -7.09 -18.87
C LEU A 164 -33.15 -6.00 -18.42
N ARG A 165 -33.50 -5.31 -17.34
CA ARG A 165 -32.70 -4.27 -16.67
C ARG A 165 -32.41 -4.67 -15.24
N LEU A 166 -31.26 -5.28 -14.99
CA LEU A 166 -30.81 -5.62 -13.63
C LEU A 166 -30.16 -4.42 -12.91
N ASP A 167 -29.89 -3.34 -13.64
CA ASP A 167 -29.33 -2.09 -13.15
C ASP A 167 -30.38 -1.12 -12.57
N HIS A 168 -31.67 -1.43 -12.70
CA HIS A 168 -32.77 -0.64 -12.13
C HIS A 168 -33.76 -1.50 -11.37
N ARG A 169 -34.29 -0.93 -10.29
CA ARG A 169 -35.29 -1.55 -9.41
C ARG A 169 -36.48 -2.11 -10.19
N GLU A 170 -37.03 -1.33 -11.13
CA GLU A 170 -38.20 -1.71 -11.90
C GLU A 170 -37.94 -2.92 -12.82
N GLY A 171 -36.70 -3.09 -13.31
CA GLY A 171 -36.37 -4.23 -14.15
C GLY A 171 -36.07 -5.51 -13.37
N VAL A 172 -35.64 -5.38 -12.12
CA VAL A 172 -35.40 -6.51 -11.20
C VAL A 172 -36.71 -7.07 -10.64
N PHE A 173 -37.62 -6.18 -10.19
CA PHE A 173 -38.88 -6.58 -9.54
C PHE A 173 -40.09 -6.51 -10.46
N GLY A 174 -39.91 -6.06 -11.71
CA GLY A 174 -40.97 -5.97 -12.70
C GLY A 174 -41.26 -7.29 -13.41
N PRO A 175 -42.41 -7.37 -14.11
CA PRO A 175 -42.77 -8.56 -14.87
C PRO A 175 -41.82 -8.77 -16.05
N LEU A 176 -41.40 -10.02 -16.26
CA LEU A 176 -40.61 -10.41 -17.42
C LEU A 176 -41.48 -10.58 -18.66
N LYS A 177 -40.90 -10.33 -19.84
CA LYS A 177 -41.57 -10.59 -21.13
C LYS A 177 -41.90 -12.07 -21.33
N SER A 178 -41.12 -12.98 -20.74
CA SER A 178 -41.34 -14.42 -20.72
C SER A 178 -42.46 -14.85 -19.76
N GLY A 179 -42.99 -13.93 -18.95
CA GLY A 179 -43.81 -14.24 -17.79
C GLY A 179 -42.97 -14.42 -16.52
N GLY A 180 -43.59 -14.20 -15.37
CA GLY A 180 -42.89 -14.23 -14.07
C GLY A 180 -42.12 -12.94 -13.77
N PHE A 181 -41.15 -13.04 -12.86
CA PHE A 181 -40.33 -11.92 -12.37
C PHE A 181 -38.86 -12.35 -12.31
N ALA A 182 -37.92 -11.43 -12.52
CA ALA A 182 -36.50 -11.73 -12.33
C ALA A 182 -36.23 -12.06 -10.86
N VAL A 183 -36.75 -11.24 -9.95
CA VAL A 183 -36.67 -11.47 -8.50
C VAL A 183 -38.05 -11.36 -7.87
N VAL A 184 -38.40 -12.37 -7.07
CA VAL A 184 -39.55 -12.37 -6.18
C VAL A 184 -39.03 -12.32 -4.74
N ALA A 185 -39.21 -11.17 -4.10
CA ALA A 185 -38.76 -10.93 -2.73
C ALA A 185 -39.23 -12.04 -1.77
N GLY A 186 -38.29 -12.61 -1.00
CA GLY A 186 -38.51 -13.70 -0.06
C GLY A 186 -38.67 -15.08 -0.69
N LYS A 187 -38.56 -15.22 -2.01
CA LYS A 187 -38.82 -16.48 -2.72
C LYS A 187 -37.77 -16.77 -3.80
N PRO A 188 -36.59 -17.27 -3.41
CA PRO A 188 -35.54 -17.67 -4.37
C PRO A 188 -36.05 -18.66 -5.42
N ASP A 189 -36.83 -19.66 -5.02
CA ASP A 189 -37.37 -20.68 -5.93
C ASP A 189 -38.39 -20.15 -6.95
N GLN A 190 -38.94 -18.95 -6.74
CA GLN A 190 -39.86 -18.28 -7.68
C GLN A 190 -39.18 -17.17 -8.47
N SER A 191 -37.86 -16.99 -8.29
CA SER A 191 -37.07 -15.95 -8.91
C SER A 191 -36.28 -16.51 -10.09
N GLU A 192 -36.59 -16.03 -11.31
CA GLU A 192 -35.91 -16.48 -12.53
C GLU A 192 -34.40 -16.23 -12.46
N LEU A 193 -33.98 -15.12 -11.83
CA LEU A 193 -32.56 -14.80 -11.65
C LEU A 193 -31.83 -15.92 -10.91
N PHE A 194 -32.39 -16.40 -9.80
CA PHE A 194 -31.75 -17.46 -9.01
C PHE A 194 -31.70 -18.78 -9.80
N HIS A 195 -32.80 -19.17 -10.43
CA HIS A 195 -32.86 -20.36 -11.28
C HIS A 195 -31.77 -20.35 -12.38
N ARG A 196 -31.59 -19.20 -13.05
CA ARG A 196 -30.60 -19.03 -14.13
C ARG A 196 -29.16 -19.13 -13.65
N VAL A 197 -28.85 -18.65 -12.45
CA VAL A 197 -27.48 -18.72 -11.90
C VAL A 197 -27.18 -20.05 -11.21
N SER A 198 -28.20 -20.80 -10.77
CA SER A 198 -28.04 -22.07 -10.07
C SER A 198 -28.21 -23.31 -10.96
N THR A 199 -28.74 -23.17 -12.19
CA THR A 199 -28.96 -24.30 -13.10
C THR A 199 -27.65 -24.85 -13.69
N SER A 200 -27.64 -26.16 -13.95
CA SER A 200 -26.59 -26.85 -14.70
C SER A 200 -26.90 -27.01 -16.19
N ASP A 201 -28.09 -26.58 -16.64
CA ASP A 201 -28.44 -26.59 -18.06
C ASP A 201 -27.73 -25.45 -18.80
N GLU A 202 -26.80 -25.80 -19.69
CA GLU A 202 -26.01 -24.85 -20.48
C GLU A 202 -26.86 -23.93 -21.37
N ALA A 203 -28.08 -24.34 -21.75
CA ALA A 203 -28.97 -23.49 -22.55
C ALA A 203 -29.62 -22.37 -21.71
N ASP A 204 -29.82 -22.62 -20.41
CA ASP A 204 -30.50 -21.69 -19.52
C ASP A 204 -29.57 -20.98 -18.53
N LYS A 205 -28.35 -21.50 -18.33
CA LYS A 205 -27.36 -20.98 -17.39
C LYS A 205 -26.93 -19.55 -17.72
N MET A 206 -26.87 -18.71 -16.69
CA MET A 206 -26.36 -17.34 -16.76
C MET A 206 -25.23 -17.12 -15.74
N PRO A 207 -24.15 -16.43 -16.12
CA PRO A 207 -23.79 -16.01 -17.48
C PRO A 207 -23.57 -17.22 -18.42
N PRO A 208 -23.82 -17.07 -19.73
CA PRO A 208 -23.58 -18.14 -20.69
C PRO A 208 -22.09 -18.51 -20.74
N ALA A 209 -21.77 -19.79 -20.99
CA ALA A 209 -20.38 -20.25 -21.01
C ALA A 209 -19.48 -19.51 -22.02
N ASN A 210 -20.05 -18.97 -23.10
CA ASN A 210 -19.32 -18.19 -24.10
C ASN A 210 -19.11 -16.71 -23.73
N SER A 211 -19.63 -16.25 -22.60
CA SER A 211 -19.44 -14.88 -22.11
C SER A 211 -18.05 -14.66 -21.49
N GLY A 212 -17.36 -15.73 -21.12
CA GLY A 212 -16.09 -15.66 -20.38
C GLY A 212 -16.26 -15.39 -18.88
N GLU A 213 -17.50 -15.21 -18.41
CA GLU A 213 -17.83 -14.93 -17.02
C GLU A 213 -18.53 -16.13 -16.36
N SER A 214 -18.31 -16.32 -15.07
CA SER A 214 -19.01 -17.32 -14.26
C SER A 214 -19.14 -16.82 -12.82
N LEU A 215 -20.19 -17.27 -12.13
CA LEU A 215 -20.33 -17.03 -10.69
C LEU A 215 -19.66 -18.14 -9.90
N THR A 216 -19.06 -17.76 -8.78
CA THR A 216 -18.61 -18.70 -7.76
C THR A 216 -19.79 -19.24 -6.95
N PRO A 217 -19.65 -20.40 -6.28
CA PRO A 217 -20.68 -20.90 -5.38
C PRO A 217 -21.07 -19.90 -4.28
N GLU A 218 -20.11 -19.12 -3.79
CA GLU A 218 -20.36 -18.09 -2.77
C GLU A 218 -21.21 -16.94 -3.33
N GLU A 219 -20.92 -16.46 -4.55
CA GLU A 219 -21.72 -15.41 -5.20
C GLU A 219 -23.16 -15.86 -5.45
N ILE A 220 -23.37 -17.12 -5.86
CA ILE A 220 -24.70 -17.71 -6.04
C ILE A 220 -25.45 -17.74 -4.70
N GLU A 221 -24.76 -18.14 -3.64
CA GLU A 221 -25.35 -18.21 -2.29
C GLU A 221 -25.71 -16.82 -1.74
N ARG A 222 -24.85 -15.81 -1.97
CA ARG A 222 -25.15 -14.42 -1.62
C ARG A 222 -26.41 -13.91 -2.33
N ILE A 223 -26.56 -14.19 -3.62
CA ILE A 223 -27.78 -13.87 -4.38
C ILE A 223 -28.99 -14.58 -3.77
N ARG A 224 -28.86 -15.88 -3.45
CA ARG A 224 -29.94 -16.66 -2.82
C ARG A 224 -30.40 -16.01 -1.51
N MET A 225 -29.44 -15.72 -0.62
CA MET A 225 -29.69 -15.11 0.69
C MET A 225 -30.30 -13.72 0.55
N TRP A 226 -29.80 -12.88 -0.36
CA TRP A 226 -30.38 -11.57 -0.63
C TRP A 226 -31.86 -11.68 -1.02
N ILE A 227 -32.20 -12.59 -1.93
CA ILE A 227 -33.60 -12.80 -2.33
C ILE A 227 -34.43 -13.29 -1.15
N GLU A 228 -33.92 -14.27 -0.40
CA GLU A 228 -34.59 -14.83 0.78
C GLU A 228 -34.85 -13.77 1.87
N GLN A 229 -33.92 -12.83 2.06
CA GLN A 229 -34.02 -11.71 3.01
C GLN A 229 -34.94 -10.57 2.54
N GLY A 230 -35.64 -10.76 1.41
CA GLY A 230 -36.62 -9.80 0.90
C GLY A 230 -36.12 -8.95 -0.26
N ALA A 231 -34.91 -9.24 -0.77
CA ALA A 231 -34.30 -8.58 -1.92
C ALA A 231 -34.30 -7.05 -1.76
N ASP A 232 -33.77 -6.54 -0.64
CA ASP A 232 -33.73 -5.10 -0.43
C ASP A 232 -32.90 -4.42 -1.53
N TRP A 233 -33.33 -3.23 -1.95
CA TRP A 233 -32.73 -2.51 -3.05
C TRP A 233 -32.32 -1.12 -2.58
N GLU A 234 -31.03 -0.84 -2.68
CA GLU A 234 -30.48 0.45 -2.31
C GLU A 234 -30.33 1.35 -3.53
N GLU A 235 -30.67 2.63 -3.35
CA GLU A 235 -30.31 3.66 -4.32
C GLU A 235 -28.80 3.87 -4.35
N HIS A 236 -28.31 4.51 -5.43
CA HIS A 236 -26.90 4.86 -5.50
C HIS A 236 -26.52 5.76 -4.31
N TRP A 237 -25.40 5.45 -3.64
CA TRP A 237 -24.96 6.12 -2.40
C TRP A 237 -24.96 7.65 -2.46
N SER A 238 -24.77 8.24 -3.64
CA SER A 238 -24.77 9.69 -3.86
C SER A 238 -26.16 10.34 -3.79
N PHE A 239 -27.23 9.56 -3.88
CA PHE A 239 -28.62 10.03 -3.78
C PHE A 239 -29.26 9.72 -2.42
N VAL A 240 -28.61 8.90 -1.61
CA VAL A 240 -29.05 8.59 -0.25
C VAL A 240 -28.41 9.61 0.71
N PRO A 241 -29.21 10.38 1.48
CA PRO A 241 -28.65 11.29 2.48
C PRO A 241 -27.82 10.52 3.52
N PRO A 242 -26.58 10.96 3.83
CA PRO A 242 -25.77 10.28 4.83
C PRO A 242 -26.43 10.42 6.21
N VAL A 243 -26.59 9.29 6.90
CA VAL A 243 -27.07 9.23 8.28
C VAL A 243 -25.87 9.07 9.20
N ARG A 244 -25.85 9.79 10.33
CA ARG A 244 -24.78 9.65 11.32
C ARG A 244 -24.92 8.28 12.01
N PRO A 245 -23.95 7.37 11.88
CA PRO A 245 -24.01 6.07 12.53
C PRO A 245 -23.77 6.20 14.04
N ASP A 246 -24.25 5.23 14.80
CA ASP A 246 -23.88 5.08 16.22
C ASP A 246 -22.39 4.74 16.35
N LEU A 247 -21.79 5.19 17.44
CA LEU A 247 -20.38 4.89 17.71
C LEU A 247 -20.21 3.43 18.13
N PRO A 248 -19.22 2.72 17.55
CA PRO A 248 -18.96 1.35 17.93
C PRO A 248 -18.49 1.26 19.38
N GLN A 249 -18.88 0.19 20.05
CA GLN A 249 -18.34 -0.12 21.38
C GLN A 249 -16.93 -0.67 21.23
N VAL A 250 -15.99 -0.09 21.97
CA VAL A 250 -14.57 -0.45 21.95
C VAL A 250 -14.08 -0.77 23.35
N SER A 251 -13.11 -1.67 23.43
CA SER A 251 -12.59 -2.16 24.70
C SER A 251 -11.71 -1.10 25.38
N ASN A 252 -10.94 -0.33 24.61
CA ASN A 252 -10.07 0.73 25.13
C ASN A 252 -10.63 2.14 24.84
N ALA A 253 -11.70 2.52 25.55
CA ALA A 253 -12.32 3.83 25.41
C ALA A 253 -11.39 5.01 25.78
N GLU A 254 -10.34 4.78 26.59
CA GLU A 254 -9.38 5.82 26.97
C GLU A 254 -8.45 6.25 25.81
N TRP A 255 -8.26 5.39 24.80
CA TRP A 255 -7.47 5.71 23.63
C TRP A 255 -8.20 6.62 22.63
N VAL A 256 -9.53 6.60 22.66
CA VAL A 256 -10.40 7.35 21.74
C VAL A 256 -10.35 8.84 22.09
N ARG A 257 -9.81 9.67 21.17
CA ARG A 257 -9.77 11.14 21.33
C ARG A 257 -10.97 11.81 20.66
N ASN A 258 -11.46 11.23 19.58
CA ASN A 258 -12.65 11.68 18.86
C ASN A 258 -13.49 10.50 18.32
N GLU A 259 -14.63 10.79 17.71
CA GLU A 259 -15.57 9.80 17.19
C GLU A 259 -14.97 8.90 16.09
N VAL A 260 -14.05 9.41 15.28
CA VAL A 260 -13.38 8.64 14.21
C VAL A 260 -12.48 7.55 14.82
N ASP A 261 -11.82 7.86 15.94
CA ASP A 261 -10.94 6.91 16.62
C ASP A 261 -11.70 5.67 17.11
N ALA A 262 -12.98 5.81 17.47
CA ALA A 262 -13.82 4.66 17.84
C ALA A 262 -13.97 3.66 16.68
N PHE A 263 -14.18 4.15 15.45
CA PHE A 263 -14.27 3.28 14.27
C PHE A 263 -12.94 2.63 13.93
N VAL A 264 -11.83 3.37 14.04
CA VAL A 264 -10.48 2.83 13.83
C VAL A 264 -10.17 1.76 14.85
N LEU A 265 -10.41 2.02 16.13
CA LEU A 265 -10.13 1.07 17.21
C LEU A 265 -11.01 -0.17 17.11
N ALA A 266 -12.30 -0.04 16.80
CA ALA A 266 -13.18 -1.17 16.59
C ALA A 266 -12.67 -2.11 15.49
N ARG A 267 -12.14 -1.54 14.39
CA ARG A 267 -11.54 -2.34 13.32
C ARG A 267 -10.24 -3.02 13.78
N LEU A 268 -9.38 -2.31 14.51
CA LEU A 268 -8.14 -2.89 15.05
C LEU A 268 -8.43 -4.03 16.03
N GLU A 269 -9.37 -3.85 16.95
CA GLU A 269 -9.78 -4.87 17.92
C GLU A 269 -10.36 -6.12 17.23
N LYS A 270 -11.21 -5.94 16.21
CA LYS A 270 -11.73 -7.05 15.39
C LYS A 270 -10.62 -7.87 14.73
N GLU A 271 -9.54 -7.21 14.31
CA GLU A 271 -8.39 -7.84 13.63
C GLU A 271 -7.31 -8.32 14.62
N GLY A 272 -7.53 -8.19 15.94
CA GLY A 272 -6.55 -8.54 16.97
C GLY A 272 -5.30 -7.66 16.96
N LEU A 273 -5.41 -6.43 16.44
CA LEU A 273 -4.33 -5.45 16.36
C LEU A 273 -4.48 -4.38 17.45
N SER A 274 -3.35 -3.78 17.82
CA SER A 274 -3.31 -2.67 18.78
C SER A 274 -2.79 -1.39 18.12
N PRO A 275 -3.25 -0.21 18.54
CA PRO A 275 -2.72 1.06 18.05
C PRO A 275 -1.20 1.17 18.27
N SER A 276 -0.52 1.81 17.32
CA SER A 276 0.90 2.13 17.47
C SER A 276 1.11 3.21 18.54
N LYS A 277 2.27 3.18 19.19
CA LYS A 277 2.68 4.25 20.10
C LYS A 277 2.78 5.58 19.36
N GLU A 278 2.37 6.65 20.02
CA GLU A 278 2.49 8.01 19.50
C GLU A 278 3.97 8.34 19.24
N ALA A 279 4.24 8.99 18.11
CA ALA A 279 5.59 9.37 17.75
C ALA A 279 6.10 10.51 18.65
N ASP A 280 7.42 10.62 18.81
CA ASP A 280 7.98 11.75 19.54
C ASP A 280 7.67 13.08 18.85
N ARG A 281 7.72 14.15 19.65
CA ARG A 281 7.30 15.48 19.23
C ARG A 281 8.03 15.99 17.98
N ARG A 282 9.32 15.71 17.83
CA ARG A 282 10.11 16.14 16.65
C ARG A 282 9.62 15.42 15.39
N ARG A 283 9.33 14.13 15.49
CA ARG A 283 8.74 13.36 14.38
C ARG A 283 7.36 13.86 14.01
N LEU A 284 6.50 14.19 14.99
CA LEU A 284 5.18 14.74 14.73
C LEU A 284 5.26 16.08 13.98
N ILE A 285 6.08 17.02 14.45
CA ILE A 285 6.28 18.32 13.78
C ILE A 285 6.73 18.11 12.33
N ARG A 286 7.74 17.26 12.10
CA ARG A 286 8.23 16.98 10.75
C ARG A 286 7.16 16.34 9.86
N ARG A 287 6.39 15.39 10.37
CA ARG A 287 5.34 14.70 9.61
C ARG A 287 4.24 15.67 9.18
N VAL A 288 3.71 16.46 10.11
CA VAL A 288 2.63 17.42 9.81
C VAL A 288 3.09 18.48 8.84
N SER A 289 4.29 19.05 9.03
CA SER A 289 4.86 20.04 8.10
C SER A 289 4.97 19.46 6.68
N LEU A 290 5.55 18.28 6.52
CA LEU A 290 5.72 17.68 5.19
C LEU A 290 4.38 17.28 4.55
N ASP A 291 3.44 16.78 5.33
CA ASP A 291 2.15 16.35 4.83
C ASP A 291 1.32 17.54 4.32
N LEU A 292 1.21 18.58 5.16
CA LEU A 292 0.39 19.75 4.87
C LEU A 292 1.07 20.74 3.91
N THR A 293 2.38 20.90 3.95
CA THR A 293 3.08 21.93 3.17
C THR A 293 4.03 21.39 2.11
N GLY A 294 4.37 20.09 2.15
CA GLY A 294 5.42 19.52 1.32
C GLY A 294 6.85 19.92 1.73
N LEU A 295 7.01 20.77 2.75
CA LEU A 295 8.28 21.33 3.18
C LEU A 295 8.67 20.83 4.59
N PRO A 296 9.98 20.66 4.86
CA PRO A 296 10.43 20.40 6.22
C PRO A 296 10.21 21.63 7.11
N PRO A 297 9.97 21.44 8.41
CA PRO A 297 9.73 22.56 9.34
C PRO A 297 11.02 23.36 9.55
N THR A 298 10.90 24.69 9.58
CA THR A 298 12.02 25.58 9.90
C THR A 298 12.49 25.38 11.34
N LEU A 299 13.71 25.81 11.66
CA LEU A 299 14.23 25.74 13.03
C LEU A 299 13.38 26.55 14.01
N ALA A 300 12.88 27.72 13.58
CA ALA A 300 12.01 28.56 14.40
C ALA A 300 10.67 27.88 14.71
N GLU A 301 10.05 27.23 13.73
CA GLU A 301 8.82 26.45 13.93
C GLU A 301 9.05 25.24 14.84
N GLN A 302 10.15 24.51 14.63
CA GLN A 302 10.52 23.40 15.52
C GLN A 302 10.66 23.89 16.95
N GLU A 303 11.37 25.00 17.20
CA GLU A 303 11.52 25.55 18.53
C GLU A 303 10.19 26.01 19.14
N LYS A 304 9.35 26.69 18.35
CA LYS A 304 8.01 27.14 18.75
C LYS A 304 7.21 25.97 19.30
N TYR A 305 7.04 24.90 18.51
CA TYR A 305 6.22 23.77 18.91
C TYR A 305 6.90 22.88 19.94
N LEU A 306 8.23 22.73 19.94
CA LEU A 306 8.90 21.95 20.97
C LEU A 306 8.78 22.57 22.37
N LYS A 307 8.75 23.91 22.45
CA LYS A 307 8.66 24.67 23.71
C LYS A 307 7.22 24.94 24.16
N ASP A 308 6.22 24.74 23.30
CA ASP A 308 4.82 24.92 23.67
C ASP A 308 4.40 23.87 24.71
N SER A 309 3.94 24.30 25.89
CA SER A 309 3.47 23.41 26.96
C SER A 309 1.94 23.27 26.99
N SER A 310 1.24 23.89 26.04
CA SER A 310 -0.22 23.82 25.96
C SER A 310 -0.67 22.39 25.65
N PRO A 311 -1.78 21.92 26.24
CA PRO A 311 -2.30 20.58 25.97
C PRO A 311 -2.76 20.40 24.50
N ASP A 312 -3.10 21.49 23.82
CA ASP A 312 -3.60 21.59 22.44
C ASP A 312 -2.52 22.04 21.43
N TRP A 313 -1.23 21.87 21.77
CA TRP A 313 -0.12 22.32 20.93
C TRP A 313 -0.12 21.69 19.53
N TYR A 314 -0.63 20.45 19.41
CA TYR A 314 -0.62 19.70 18.17
C TYR A 314 -1.67 20.27 17.21
N GLU A 315 -2.87 20.53 17.72
CA GLU A 315 -3.99 21.14 17.00
C GLU A 315 -3.63 22.55 16.54
N LYS A 316 -2.98 23.36 17.40
CA LYS A 316 -2.45 24.68 17.02
C LYS A 316 -1.45 24.61 15.87
N MET A 317 -0.52 23.65 15.94
CA MET A 317 0.45 23.43 14.86
C MET A 317 -0.23 23.05 13.54
N VAL A 318 -1.23 22.17 13.59
CA VAL A 318 -2.03 21.78 12.41
C VAL A 318 -2.74 22.99 11.83
N GLU A 319 -3.42 23.79 12.65
CA GLU A 319 -4.12 25.00 12.21
C GLU A 319 -3.17 26.03 11.59
N ASP A 320 -1.99 26.25 12.20
CA ASP A 320 -0.97 27.15 11.67
C ASP A 320 -0.47 26.70 10.28
N TYR A 321 -0.28 25.40 10.07
CA TYR A 321 0.13 24.87 8.76
C TYR A 321 -1.00 24.91 7.73
N LEU A 322 -2.23 24.56 8.11
CA LEU A 322 -3.42 24.68 7.24
C LEU A 322 -3.67 26.13 6.81
N GLY A 323 -3.43 27.10 7.71
CA GLY A 323 -3.55 28.52 7.43
C GLY A 323 -2.38 29.12 6.63
N SER A 324 -1.34 28.34 6.33
CA SER A 324 -0.16 28.81 5.58
C SER A 324 -0.42 28.85 4.06
N LYS A 325 0.28 29.74 3.35
CA LYS A 325 0.26 29.75 1.87
C LYS A 325 0.80 28.45 1.28
N HIS A 326 1.77 27.83 1.96
CA HIS A 326 2.38 26.58 1.51
C HIS A 326 1.40 25.40 1.53
N PHE A 327 0.36 25.42 2.38
CA PHE A 327 -0.73 24.45 2.28
C PHE A 327 -1.49 24.58 0.97
N GLY A 328 -1.82 25.80 0.57
CA GLY A 328 -2.44 26.07 -0.74
C GLY A 328 -1.56 25.61 -1.90
N GLU A 329 -0.25 25.92 -1.85
CA GLU A 329 0.73 25.45 -2.83
C GLU A 329 0.79 23.91 -2.89
N ARG A 330 0.82 23.24 -1.73
CA ARG A 330 0.84 21.78 -1.63
C ARG A 330 -0.40 21.13 -2.25
N MET A 331 -1.59 21.70 -2.01
CA MET A 331 -2.84 21.24 -2.60
C MET A 331 -2.91 21.49 -4.10
N ALA A 332 -2.29 22.57 -4.60
CA ALA A 332 -2.24 22.90 -6.01
C ALA A 332 -1.37 21.94 -6.84
N ILE A 333 -0.35 21.31 -6.24
CA ILE A 333 0.56 20.37 -6.95
C ILE A 333 -0.22 19.27 -7.67
N GLN A 334 -1.22 18.66 -7.04
CA GLN A 334 -2.02 17.60 -7.68
C GLN A 334 -2.77 18.11 -8.92
N TRP A 335 -3.23 19.36 -8.88
CA TRP A 335 -3.87 19.99 -10.04
C TRP A 335 -2.88 20.32 -11.15
N LEU A 336 -1.69 20.77 -10.80
CA LEU A 336 -0.61 21.02 -11.77
C LEU A 336 -0.18 19.72 -12.46
N ASP A 337 -0.10 18.60 -11.72
CA ASP A 337 0.19 17.28 -12.29
C ASP A 337 -0.92 16.83 -13.26
N LEU A 338 -2.19 17.00 -12.89
CA LEU A 338 -3.34 16.68 -13.74
C LEU A 338 -3.39 17.56 -15.01
N ALA A 339 -3.02 18.84 -14.88
CA ALA A 339 -2.88 19.77 -16.00
C ALA A 339 -1.63 19.50 -16.85
N ARG A 340 -0.77 18.56 -16.42
CA ARG A 340 0.55 18.30 -17.02
C ARG A 340 1.39 19.57 -17.12
N TYR A 341 1.33 20.39 -16.07
CA TYR A 341 2.12 21.60 -15.97
C TYR A 341 3.61 21.24 -16.07
N ALA A 342 4.30 21.95 -16.94
CA ALA A 342 5.74 21.96 -17.03
C ALA A 342 6.14 23.32 -17.59
N ASP A 343 7.29 23.84 -17.16
CA ASP A 343 7.85 25.07 -17.75
C ASP A 343 8.33 24.84 -19.20
N SER A 344 8.43 23.58 -19.64
CA SER A 344 8.86 23.22 -20.99
C SER A 344 8.28 21.88 -21.52
N ASP A 345 8.47 21.61 -22.81
CA ASP A 345 8.08 20.36 -23.49
C ASP A 345 8.83 19.13 -22.97
N GLY A 346 10.06 19.31 -22.47
CA GLY A 346 10.89 18.21 -22.02
C GLY A 346 11.44 17.36 -23.18
N TYR A 347 11.53 16.06 -22.94
CA TYR A 347 12.16 15.01 -23.76
C TYR A 347 12.25 15.26 -25.28
N HIS A 348 13.46 15.03 -25.85
CA HIS A 348 13.89 15.24 -27.25
C HIS A 348 13.94 16.68 -27.77
N ILE A 349 12.94 17.53 -27.50
CA ILE A 349 12.94 18.94 -27.88
C ILE A 349 12.27 19.76 -26.78
N ASP A 350 13.07 20.60 -26.12
CA ASP A 350 12.69 21.28 -24.88
C ASP A 350 12.31 22.75 -25.12
N TYR A 351 11.11 22.98 -25.70
CA TYR A 351 10.59 24.33 -25.88
C TYR A 351 9.90 24.84 -24.62
N GLU A 352 9.99 26.15 -24.36
CA GLU A 352 9.30 26.81 -23.27
C GLU A 352 7.77 26.73 -23.46
N LYS A 353 7.06 26.42 -22.38
CA LYS A 353 5.59 26.42 -22.33
C LYS A 353 5.09 27.61 -21.55
N SER A 354 4.15 28.35 -22.13
CA SER A 354 3.46 29.44 -21.44
C SER A 354 2.29 28.91 -20.59
N PHE A 355 2.61 28.16 -19.53
CA PHE A 355 1.61 27.65 -18.58
C PHE A 355 1.68 28.28 -17.19
N TRP A 356 2.62 29.20 -16.95
CA TRP A 356 2.83 29.89 -15.66
C TRP A 356 1.53 30.46 -15.02
N GLN A 357 0.52 30.80 -15.83
CA GLN A 357 -0.79 31.28 -15.38
C GLN A 357 -1.60 30.26 -14.57
N TYR A 358 -1.25 28.97 -14.62
CA TYR A 358 -1.85 27.94 -13.77
C TYR A 358 -1.13 27.81 -12.42
N ARG A 359 0.10 28.33 -12.32
CA ARG A 359 0.92 28.35 -11.10
C ARG A 359 0.68 29.63 -10.29
N ASP A 360 0.65 30.77 -10.98
CA ASP A 360 0.50 32.12 -10.41
C ASP A 360 -0.98 32.54 -10.30
#